data_AF-A0A916LWB5-F1
#
_entry.id   AF-A0A916LWB5-F1
#
_cell.length_a   1.000
_cell.length_b   1.000
_cell.length_c   1.000
_cell.angle_alpha   90.00
_cell.angle_beta   90.00
_cell.angle_gamma   90.00
#
_symmetry.space_group_name_H-M   'P 1'
#
loop_
_entity.id
_entity.type
_entity.pdbx_description
1 polymer ?
#
loop_
_entity_poly.entity_id
_entity_poly.type
_entity_poly.pdbx_seq_one_letter_code
_entity_poly.pdbx_strand_id
1 'polypeptide(L)'
;IERSVDQVQLIHDQTLRLVAHGMDAREAAEALYMPRHLREGREAYGQVESHVRQVVNGTVGWFSGDVYDINPLSLHEEASRTVEMMGGRNAVRRAAAEAAKKGGLANWRWSLKLTSLLLRLDPKDAEARKVRTASARALGQRTTSANARGFYITQALEIEGKLKVEGRPVTLDAIRMFVGTPSMDQLSRATVDENLQFVRYLVDPRKAEGKRLAFTITAEGDPRIRRVELRNSVLVISDAGAKAPVHVDLTRRELAELVLGKGLPLKGSDALAQLDQVLDRSQLMPPAASAPKAFEIKGKQTYSDDLEH
;
A
#
# COMPACT_ATOMS: atom_id res chain seq x y z
N ILE A 1 -33.87 1.21 -10.76
CA ILE A 1 -33.07 -0.03 -10.63
C ILE A 1 -32.42 -0.34 -11.97
N GLU A 2 -33.19 -0.52 -13.04
CA GLU A 2 -32.71 -0.75 -14.42
C GLU A 2 -31.52 0.12 -14.80
N ARG A 3 -31.66 1.45 -14.77
CA ARG A 3 -30.57 2.39 -15.09
C ARG A 3 -29.26 2.12 -14.35
N SER A 4 -29.33 1.73 -13.07
CA SER A 4 -28.12 1.46 -12.27
C SER A 4 -27.48 0.13 -12.66
N VAL A 5 -28.29 -0.87 -12.99
CA VAL A 5 -27.82 -2.14 -13.57
C VAL A 5 -27.15 -1.86 -14.91
N ASP A 6 -27.79 -1.07 -15.77
CA ASP A 6 -27.28 -0.72 -17.10
C ASP A 6 -25.95 0.03 -17.03
N GLN A 7 -25.77 0.94 -16.05
CA GLN A 7 -24.50 1.63 -15.84
C GLN A 7 -23.36 0.65 -15.53
N VAL A 8 -23.60 -0.30 -14.62
CA VAL A 8 -22.58 -1.29 -14.23
C VAL A 8 -22.28 -2.23 -15.38
N GLN A 9 -23.32 -2.74 -16.04
CA GLN A 9 -23.16 -3.62 -17.20
C GLN A 9 -22.44 -2.91 -18.35
N LEU A 10 -22.78 -1.64 -18.64
CA LEU A 10 -22.09 -0.88 -19.68
C LEU A 10 -20.61 -0.71 -19.36
N ILE A 11 -20.26 -0.31 -18.13
CA ILE A 11 -18.85 -0.20 -17.71
C ILE A 11 -18.14 -1.53 -17.93
N HIS A 12 -18.72 -2.62 -17.45
CA HIS A 12 -18.13 -3.96 -17.54
C HIS A 12 -17.94 -4.40 -18.99
N ASP A 13 -19.04 -4.48 -19.76
CA ASP A 13 -19.04 -5.05 -21.11
C ASP A 13 -18.21 -4.21 -22.08
N GLN A 14 -18.29 -2.88 -21.98
CA GLN A 14 -17.49 -2.00 -22.83
C GLN A 14 -16.02 -1.99 -22.42
N THR A 15 -15.68 -2.17 -21.14
CA THR A 15 -14.28 -2.36 -20.75
C THR A 15 -13.71 -3.63 -21.38
N LEU A 16 -14.42 -4.77 -21.29
CA LEU A 16 -13.97 -6.02 -21.89
C LEU A 16 -13.84 -5.92 -23.41
N ARG A 17 -14.77 -5.21 -24.06
CA ARG A 17 -14.66 -4.91 -25.49
C ARG A 17 -13.40 -4.10 -25.83
N LEU A 18 -13.06 -3.08 -25.05
CA LEU A 18 -11.87 -2.25 -25.28
C LEU A 18 -10.57 -3.05 -25.05
N VAL A 19 -10.54 -3.89 -24.01
CA VAL A 19 -9.44 -4.84 -23.78
C VAL A 19 -9.29 -5.82 -24.95
N ALA A 20 -10.40 -6.35 -25.50
CA ALA A 20 -10.36 -7.20 -26.68
C ALA A 20 -9.86 -6.46 -27.95
N HIS A 21 -9.90 -5.12 -27.95
CA HIS A 21 -9.28 -4.27 -28.96
C HIS A 21 -7.81 -3.91 -28.65
N GLY A 22 -7.22 -4.53 -27.63
CA GLY A 22 -5.81 -4.35 -27.26
C GLY A 22 -5.53 -3.12 -26.40
N MET A 23 -6.55 -2.49 -25.83
CA MET A 23 -6.35 -1.31 -24.97
C MET A 23 -5.96 -1.69 -23.54
N ASP A 24 -5.00 -0.96 -22.99
CA ASP A 24 -4.63 -1.08 -21.58
C ASP A 24 -5.66 -0.45 -20.62
N ALA A 25 -5.41 -0.55 -19.31
CA ALA A 25 -6.31 -0.03 -18.29
C ALA A 25 -6.57 1.48 -18.39
N ARG A 26 -5.56 2.25 -18.82
CA ARG A 26 -5.64 3.70 -18.96
C ARG A 26 -6.31 4.09 -20.26
N GLU A 27 -5.92 3.49 -21.37
CA GLU A 27 -6.51 3.70 -22.69
C GLU A 27 -8.00 3.35 -22.67
N ALA A 28 -8.37 2.20 -22.10
CA ALA A 28 -9.77 1.82 -21.96
C ALA A 28 -10.54 2.83 -21.10
N ALA A 29 -9.94 3.35 -20.02
CA ALA A 29 -10.58 4.35 -19.17
C ALA A 29 -10.76 5.71 -19.85
N GLU A 30 -9.86 6.07 -20.78
CA GLU A 30 -9.96 7.27 -21.61
C GLU A 30 -10.97 7.10 -22.76
N ALA A 31 -11.06 5.89 -23.33
CA ALA A 31 -11.90 5.57 -24.48
C ALA A 31 -13.35 5.23 -24.13
N LEU A 32 -13.63 4.72 -22.93
CA LEU A 32 -14.98 4.29 -22.58
C LEU A 32 -15.97 5.45 -22.65
N TYR A 33 -16.93 5.32 -23.56
CA TYR A 33 -18.04 6.25 -23.70
C TYR A 33 -19.23 5.79 -22.83
N MET A 34 -19.66 6.67 -21.93
CA MET A 34 -20.92 6.50 -21.20
C MET A 34 -21.89 7.62 -21.61
N PRO A 35 -23.09 7.28 -22.11
CA PRO A 35 -24.12 8.27 -22.47
C PRO A 35 -24.41 9.23 -21.32
N ARG A 36 -24.63 10.52 -21.63
CA ARG A 36 -24.82 11.59 -20.64
C ARG A 36 -25.90 11.26 -19.61
N HIS A 37 -27.04 10.71 -20.04
CA HIS A 37 -28.16 10.36 -19.17
C HIS A 37 -27.85 9.20 -18.19
N LEU A 38 -26.80 8.42 -18.48
CA LEU A 38 -26.24 7.40 -17.60
C LEU A 38 -25.08 7.91 -16.75
N ARG A 39 -24.45 9.04 -17.08
CA ARG A 39 -23.25 9.52 -16.36
C ARG A 39 -23.51 10.71 -15.42
N GLU A 40 -24.26 11.69 -15.88
CA GLU A 40 -24.41 12.99 -15.22
C GLU A 40 -25.08 12.85 -13.84
N GLY A 41 -24.43 13.42 -12.80
CA GLY A 41 -24.93 13.38 -11.43
C GLY A 41 -24.90 11.99 -10.78
N ARG A 42 -24.18 11.02 -11.38
CA ARG A 42 -24.11 9.62 -10.89
C ARG A 42 -22.73 9.20 -10.39
N GLU A 43 -21.70 9.97 -10.68
CA GLU A 43 -20.33 9.78 -10.15
C GLU A 43 -20.19 10.46 -8.78
N ALA A 44 -21.07 10.11 -7.83
CA ALA A 44 -21.09 10.70 -6.49
C ALA A 44 -20.15 9.98 -5.50
N TYR A 45 -19.92 8.68 -5.68
CA TYR A 45 -18.95 7.92 -4.89
C TYR A 45 -17.75 7.46 -5.71
N GLY A 46 -17.96 6.76 -6.83
CA GLY A 46 -16.89 6.31 -7.73
C GLY A 46 -16.96 7.00 -9.10
N GLN A 47 -15.88 6.88 -9.88
CA GLN A 47 -15.75 7.43 -11.22
C GLN A 47 -15.69 6.30 -12.25
N VAL A 48 -16.28 6.52 -13.43
CA VAL A 48 -16.27 5.59 -14.55
C VAL A 48 -14.85 5.14 -14.86
N GLU A 49 -13.91 6.07 -14.97
CA GLU A 49 -12.51 5.78 -15.30
C GLU A 49 -11.84 4.90 -14.23
N SER A 50 -12.25 5.02 -12.97
CA SER A 50 -11.73 4.19 -11.89
C SER A 50 -12.29 2.77 -11.92
N HIS A 51 -13.57 2.60 -12.27
CA HIS A 51 -14.17 1.28 -12.42
C HIS A 51 -13.65 0.55 -13.65
N VAL A 52 -13.42 1.24 -14.77
CA VAL A 52 -12.80 0.65 -15.96
C VAL A 52 -11.45 0.05 -15.61
N ARG A 53 -10.57 0.81 -14.95
CA ARG A 53 -9.26 0.30 -14.49
C ARG A 53 -9.39 -0.90 -13.56
N GLN A 54 -10.42 -0.94 -12.69
CA GLN A 54 -10.66 -2.09 -11.82
C GLN A 54 -11.07 -3.34 -12.62
N VAL A 55 -11.95 -3.19 -13.61
CA VAL A 55 -12.36 -4.31 -14.47
C VAL A 55 -11.17 -4.83 -15.26
N VAL A 56 -10.34 -3.96 -15.83
CA VAL A 56 -9.10 -4.37 -16.54
C VAL A 56 -8.18 -5.11 -15.58
N ASN A 57 -7.80 -4.50 -14.44
CA ASN A 57 -6.88 -5.13 -13.50
C ASN A 57 -7.40 -6.45 -12.92
N GLY A 58 -8.71 -6.58 -12.71
CA GLY A 58 -9.34 -7.82 -12.24
C GLY A 58 -9.45 -8.92 -13.29
N THR A 59 -9.35 -8.57 -14.58
CA THR A 59 -9.52 -9.51 -15.71
C THR A 59 -8.17 -9.91 -16.31
N VAL A 60 -7.32 -8.94 -16.64
CA VAL A 60 -6.03 -9.17 -17.34
C VAL A 60 -4.82 -9.00 -16.44
N GLY A 61 -4.96 -8.35 -15.28
CA GLY A 61 -3.86 -8.11 -14.35
C GLY A 61 -3.11 -6.81 -14.62
N TRP A 62 -1.79 -6.85 -14.38
CA TRP A 62 -0.93 -5.66 -14.32
C TRP A 62 -0.28 -5.29 -15.66
N PHE A 63 -0.14 -6.23 -16.59
CA PHE A 63 0.61 -6.06 -17.83
C PHE A 63 -0.23 -5.29 -18.86
N SER A 64 0.26 -4.12 -19.30
CA SER A 64 -0.44 -3.31 -20.30
C SER A 64 -0.29 -3.81 -21.74
N GLY A 65 0.70 -4.67 -22.00
CA GLY A 65 1.13 -5.02 -23.35
C GLY A 65 2.48 -4.39 -23.74
N ASP A 66 2.94 -3.35 -23.03
CA ASP A 66 4.27 -2.78 -23.23
C ASP A 66 5.35 -3.66 -22.55
N VAL A 67 6.38 -4.03 -23.30
CA VAL A 67 7.50 -4.85 -22.79
C VAL A 67 8.24 -4.18 -21.62
N TYR A 68 8.20 -2.85 -21.51
CA TYR A 68 8.75 -2.12 -20.38
C TYR A 68 8.10 -2.51 -19.05
N ASP A 69 6.82 -2.88 -19.06
CA ASP A 69 6.10 -3.27 -17.84
C ASP A 69 6.63 -4.57 -17.23
N ILE A 70 7.33 -5.40 -18.01
CA ILE A 70 7.89 -6.67 -17.51
C ILE A 70 8.88 -6.38 -16.38
N ASN A 71 9.89 -5.54 -16.65
CA ASN A 71 10.93 -5.18 -15.70
C ASN A 71 11.17 -3.65 -15.75
N PRO A 72 10.23 -2.84 -15.22
CA PRO A 72 10.36 -1.39 -15.27
C PRO A 72 11.49 -0.91 -14.35
N LEU A 73 12.05 0.26 -14.66
CA LEU A 73 12.99 0.91 -13.75
C LEU A 73 12.34 1.14 -12.38
N SER A 74 13.18 1.18 -11.34
CA SER A 74 12.70 1.63 -10.05
C SER A 74 12.08 3.03 -10.18
N LEU A 75 10.98 3.29 -9.45
CA LEU A 75 10.27 4.57 -9.53
C LEU A 75 11.18 5.79 -9.26
N HIS A 76 12.22 5.62 -8.44
CA HIS A 76 13.21 6.67 -8.20
C HIS A 76 14.11 6.91 -9.40
N GLU A 77 14.61 5.84 -10.04
CA GLU A 77 15.47 5.95 -11.21
C GLU A 77 14.72 6.53 -12.41
N GLU A 78 13.49 6.05 -12.69
CA GLU A 78 12.65 6.59 -13.75
C GLU A 78 12.40 8.09 -13.56
N ALA A 79 12.05 8.51 -12.33
CA ALA A 79 11.85 9.92 -12.01
C ALA A 79 13.14 10.74 -12.20
N SER A 80 14.30 10.19 -11.83
CA SER A 80 15.59 10.87 -11.94
C SER A 80 15.93 11.15 -13.39
N ARG A 81 15.90 10.10 -14.22
CA ARG A 81 16.19 10.19 -15.67
C ARG A 81 15.19 11.11 -16.37
N THR A 82 13.90 11.00 -16.04
CA THR A 82 12.85 11.85 -16.62
C THR A 82 13.07 13.33 -16.28
N VAL A 83 13.35 13.66 -15.02
CA VAL A 83 13.57 15.05 -14.59
C VAL A 83 14.84 15.63 -15.22
N GLU A 84 15.89 14.83 -15.36
CA GLU A 84 17.12 15.23 -16.05
C GLU A 84 16.84 15.59 -17.51
N MET A 85 16.15 14.73 -18.27
CA MET A 85 15.74 15.00 -19.65
C MET A 85 14.86 16.24 -19.79
N MET A 86 14.04 16.56 -18.78
CA MET A 86 13.20 17.76 -18.75
C MET A 86 13.97 19.06 -18.41
N GLY A 87 15.30 19.02 -18.33
CA GLY A 87 16.13 20.19 -18.01
C GLY A 87 16.36 20.40 -16.50
N GLY A 88 16.23 19.33 -15.73
CA GLY A 88 16.50 19.30 -14.29
C GLY A 88 15.36 19.80 -13.40
N ARG A 89 15.52 19.62 -12.08
CA ARG A 89 14.48 19.88 -11.07
C ARG A 89 13.89 21.30 -11.15
N ASN A 90 14.71 22.31 -11.40
CA ASN A 90 14.24 23.69 -11.46
C ASN A 90 13.34 23.97 -12.69
N ALA A 91 13.64 23.37 -13.84
CA ALA A 91 12.78 23.48 -15.03
C ALA A 91 11.43 22.82 -14.78
N VAL A 92 11.44 21.60 -14.22
CA VAL A 92 10.21 20.86 -13.88
C VAL A 92 9.36 21.59 -12.83
N ARG A 93 9.98 22.20 -11.81
CA ARG A 93 9.27 23.04 -10.81
C ARG A 93 8.55 24.21 -11.48
N ARG A 94 9.21 24.94 -12.38
CA ARG A 94 8.60 26.05 -13.12
C ARG A 94 7.43 25.57 -13.98
N ALA A 95 7.63 24.51 -14.76
CA ALA A 95 6.58 23.93 -15.60
C ALA A 95 5.36 23.47 -14.79
N ALA A 96 5.58 22.85 -13.61
CA ALA A 96 4.50 22.47 -12.72
C ALA A 96 3.72 23.68 -12.19
N ALA A 97 4.42 24.73 -11.74
CA ALA A 97 3.81 25.96 -11.26
C ALA A 97 3.02 26.70 -12.35
N GLU A 98 3.56 26.76 -13.57
CA GLU A 98 2.90 27.36 -14.73
C GLU A 98 1.62 26.59 -15.11
N ALA A 99 1.69 25.26 -15.16
CA ALA A 99 0.51 24.42 -15.40
C ALA A 99 -0.56 24.63 -14.32
N ALA A 100 -0.16 24.65 -13.04
CA ALA A 100 -1.08 24.93 -11.95
C ALA A 100 -1.75 26.31 -12.07
N LYS A 101 -0.98 27.34 -12.42
CA LYS A 101 -1.45 28.73 -12.62
C LYS A 101 -2.38 28.85 -13.82
N LYS A 102 -2.08 28.16 -14.93
CA LYS A 102 -2.93 28.12 -16.14
C LYS A 102 -4.31 27.55 -15.83
N GLY A 103 -4.38 26.60 -14.90
CA GLY A 103 -5.64 26.05 -14.40
C GLY A 103 -6.41 25.20 -15.41
N GLY A 104 -7.57 24.70 -15.03
CA GLY A 104 -8.31 23.73 -15.81
C GLY A 104 -7.87 22.29 -15.53
N LEU A 105 -8.79 21.33 -15.73
CA LEU A 105 -8.61 19.94 -15.30
C LEU A 105 -7.33 19.30 -15.84
N ALA A 106 -7.04 19.50 -17.13
CA ALA A 106 -5.84 18.96 -17.76
C ALA A 106 -4.56 19.55 -17.15
N ASN A 107 -4.48 20.86 -16.94
CA ASN A 107 -3.26 21.49 -16.43
C ASN A 107 -3.01 21.18 -14.95
N TRP A 108 -4.05 21.06 -14.12
CA TRP A 108 -3.88 20.61 -12.73
C TRP A 108 -3.45 19.13 -12.65
N ARG A 109 -4.00 18.26 -13.50
CA ARG A 109 -3.56 16.86 -13.59
C ARG A 109 -2.10 16.76 -14.06
N TRP A 110 -1.71 17.58 -15.03
CA TRP A 110 -0.33 17.65 -15.49
C TRP A 110 0.63 18.15 -14.40
N SER A 111 0.27 19.22 -13.70
CA SER A 111 1.01 19.70 -12.52
C SER A 111 1.17 18.60 -11.46
N LEU A 112 0.14 17.78 -11.22
CA LEU A 112 0.25 16.64 -10.31
C LEU A 112 1.25 15.59 -10.80
N LYS A 113 1.30 15.27 -12.10
CA LYS A 113 2.30 14.34 -12.65
C LYS A 113 3.72 14.89 -12.46
N LEU A 114 3.96 16.16 -12.80
CA LEU A 114 5.28 16.78 -12.65
C LEU A 114 5.73 16.84 -11.19
N THR A 115 4.85 17.24 -10.27
CA THR A 115 5.16 17.26 -8.84
C THR A 115 5.35 15.85 -8.27
N SER A 116 4.69 14.82 -8.79
CA SER A 116 4.95 13.42 -8.40
C SER A 116 6.40 13.00 -8.71
N LEU A 117 6.95 13.41 -9.86
CA LEU A 117 8.35 13.13 -10.21
C LEU A 117 9.32 13.82 -9.23
N LEU A 118 9.09 15.10 -8.95
CA LEU A 118 9.92 15.88 -8.01
C LEU A 118 9.90 15.29 -6.60
N LEU A 119 8.71 14.98 -6.08
CA LEU A 119 8.54 14.45 -4.72
C LEU A 119 9.01 13.00 -4.58
N ARG A 120 9.13 12.26 -5.68
CA ARG A 120 9.78 10.95 -5.68
C ARG A 120 11.28 11.08 -5.40
N LEU A 121 11.92 12.13 -5.93
CA LEU A 121 13.36 12.36 -5.77
C LEU A 121 13.70 13.14 -4.49
N ASP A 122 12.78 13.99 -4.03
CA ASP A 122 12.90 14.72 -2.77
C ASP A 122 11.51 14.95 -2.15
N PRO A 123 11.09 14.06 -1.24
CA PRO A 123 9.80 14.19 -0.56
C PRO A 123 9.63 15.48 0.25
N LYS A 124 10.73 16.21 0.55
CA LYS A 124 10.74 17.44 1.33
C LYS A 124 10.78 18.71 0.48
N ASP A 125 10.76 18.59 -0.85
CA ASP A 125 10.76 19.73 -1.77
C ASP A 125 9.56 20.68 -1.51
N ALA A 126 9.82 21.79 -0.82
CA ALA A 126 8.77 22.70 -0.36
C ALA A 126 7.97 23.32 -1.52
N GLU A 127 8.62 23.66 -2.63
CA GLU A 127 7.98 24.27 -3.79
C GLU A 127 7.10 23.25 -4.52
N ALA A 128 7.61 22.04 -4.75
CA ALA A 128 6.82 20.98 -5.36
C ALA A 128 5.60 20.60 -4.50
N ARG A 129 5.78 20.51 -3.18
CA ARG A 129 4.68 20.25 -2.22
C ARG A 129 3.61 21.34 -2.29
N LYS A 130 4.00 22.62 -2.32
CA LYS A 130 3.07 23.75 -2.43
C LYS A 130 2.25 23.72 -3.73
N VAL A 131 2.91 23.54 -4.88
CA VAL A 131 2.26 23.46 -6.20
C VAL A 131 1.32 22.25 -6.29
N ARG A 132 1.76 21.11 -5.76
CA ARG A 132 0.97 19.87 -5.69
C ARG A 132 -0.32 20.11 -4.91
N THR A 133 -0.22 20.69 -3.71
CA THR A 133 -1.37 20.96 -2.86
C THR A 133 -2.39 21.88 -3.53
N ALA A 134 -1.93 22.96 -4.17
CA ALA A 134 -2.82 23.86 -4.91
C ALA A 134 -3.58 23.11 -6.03
N SER A 135 -2.88 22.28 -6.80
CA SER A 135 -3.47 21.52 -7.92
C SER A 135 -4.42 20.43 -7.44
N ALA A 136 -4.05 19.69 -6.39
CA ALA A 136 -4.90 18.69 -5.77
C ALA A 136 -6.18 19.32 -5.23
N ARG A 137 -6.08 20.44 -4.49
CA ARG A 137 -7.24 21.17 -3.95
C ARG A 137 -8.17 21.64 -5.07
N ALA A 138 -7.62 22.18 -6.16
CA ALA A 138 -8.40 22.64 -7.31
C ALA A 138 -9.20 21.51 -7.97
N LEU A 139 -8.61 20.30 -8.09
CA LEU A 139 -9.29 19.11 -8.60
C LEU A 139 -10.34 18.58 -7.61
N GLY A 140 -10.00 18.50 -6.32
CA GLY A 140 -10.90 18.05 -5.26
C GLY A 140 -12.16 18.89 -5.12
N GLN A 141 -12.04 20.21 -5.27
CA GLN A 141 -13.19 21.14 -5.24
C GLN A 141 -14.12 21.00 -6.46
N ARG A 142 -13.65 20.40 -7.56
CA ARG A 142 -14.38 20.30 -8.83
C ARG A 142 -14.94 18.93 -9.15
N THR A 143 -14.36 17.88 -8.58
CA THR A 143 -14.89 16.53 -8.75
C THR A 143 -16.22 16.36 -8.00
N THR A 144 -17.18 15.68 -8.61
CA THR A 144 -18.43 15.26 -7.96
C THR A 144 -18.22 14.03 -7.06
N SER A 145 -17.15 13.28 -7.31
CA SER A 145 -16.88 12.01 -6.64
C SER A 145 -16.34 12.25 -5.23
N ALA A 146 -17.09 11.81 -4.22
CA ALA A 146 -16.74 11.97 -2.82
C ALA A 146 -15.40 11.29 -2.48
N ASN A 147 -15.11 10.12 -3.05
CA ASN A 147 -13.84 9.42 -2.81
C ASN A 147 -12.63 10.20 -3.36
N ALA A 148 -12.71 10.68 -4.60
CA ALA A 148 -11.64 11.40 -5.27
C ALA A 148 -11.42 12.75 -4.58
N ARG A 149 -12.50 13.44 -4.21
CA ARG A 149 -12.44 14.63 -3.38
C ARG A 149 -11.69 14.33 -2.08
N GLY A 150 -12.05 13.25 -1.38
CA GLY A 150 -11.37 12.79 -0.18
C GLY A 150 -9.86 12.64 -0.39
N PHE A 151 -9.42 11.88 -1.40
CA PHE A 151 -8.00 11.69 -1.70
C PHE A 151 -7.26 13.01 -1.98
N TYR A 152 -7.82 13.87 -2.84
CA TYR A 152 -7.19 15.15 -3.18
C TYR A 152 -7.06 16.08 -1.97
N ILE A 153 -8.14 16.23 -1.20
CA ILE A 153 -8.18 17.16 -0.07
C ILE A 153 -7.34 16.64 1.10
N THR A 154 -7.39 15.34 1.39
CA THR A 154 -6.57 14.74 2.46
C THR A 154 -5.08 14.92 2.19
N GLN A 155 -4.61 14.68 0.96
CA GLN A 155 -3.20 14.90 0.61
C GLN A 155 -2.80 16.38 0.75
N ALA A 156 -3.67 17.30 0.33
CA ALA A 156 -3.45 18.74 0.51
C ALA A 156 -3.32 19.12 2.00
N LEU A 157 -4.22 18.61 2.84
CA LEU A 157 -4.22 18.86 4.28
C LEU A 157 -3.00 18.24 4.98
N GLU A 158 -2.60 17.03 4.59
CA GLU A 158 -1.39 16.38 5.12
C GLU A 158 -0.14 17.21 4.83
N ILE A 159 0.06 17.62 3.57
CA ILE A 159 1.23 18.41 3.18
C ILE A 159 1.29 19.74 3.96
N GLU A 160 0.14 20.37 4.18
CA GLU A 160 0.00 21.62 4.93
C GLU A 160 0.08 21.44 6.46
N GLY A 161 0.18 20.22 6.98
CA GLY A 161 0.13 19.95 8.43
C GLY A 161 -1.24 20.25 9.07
N LYS A 162 -2.31 20.27 8.27
CA LYS A 162 -3.68 20.57 8.70
C LYS A 162 -4.57 19.35 8.83
N LEU A 163 -4.07 18.16 8.49
CA LEU A 163 -4.77 16.91 8.76
C LEU A 163 -4.80 16.68 10.27
N LYS A 164 -6.00 16.71 10.86
CA LYS A 164 -6.20 16.58 12.31
C LYS A 164 -7.16 15.43 12.62
N VAL A 165 -6.84 14.67 13.66
CA VAL A 165 -7.74 13.69 14.29
C VAL A 165 -7.89 14.12 15.75
N GLU A 166 -9.12 14.33 16.20
CA GLU A 166 -9.43 14.84 17.55
C GLU A 166 -8.64 16.12 17.90
N GLY A 167 -8.47 17.01 16.92
CA GLY A 167 -7.74 18.27 17.08
C GLY A 167 -6.21 18.15 17.02
N ARG A 168 -5.64 16.94 17.00
CA ARG A 168 -4.20 16.70 16.94
C ARG A 168 -3.72 16.51 15.50
N PRO A 169 -2.62 17.15 15.06
CA PRO A 169 -2.04 16.90 13.75
C PRO A 169 -1.65 15.42 13.59
N VAL A 170 -1.95 14.86 12.42
CA VAL A 170 -1.56 13.48 12.05
C VAL A 170 -1.06 13.43 10.61
N THR A 171 -0.22 12.43 10.31
CA THR A 171 0.19 12.09 8.94
C THR A 171 -0.59 10.88 8.44
N LEU A 172 -0.62 10.66 7.12
CA LEU A 172 -1.19 9.43 6.56
C LEU A 172 -0.42 8.20 7.02
N ASP A 173 0.90 8.30 7.22
CA ASP A 173 1.68 7.20 7.77
C ASP A 173 1.24 6.86 9.20
N ALA A 174 0.97 7.86 10.04
CA ALA A 174 0.43 7.64 11.38
C ALA A 174 -0.98 7.00 11.34
N ILE A 175 -1.84 7.43 10.40
CA ILE A 175 -3.16 6.83 10.19
C ILE A 175 -3.03 5.37 9.72
N ARG A 176 -2.14 5.09 8.77
CA ARG A 176 -1.87 3.73 8.27
C ARG A 176 -1.40 2.82 9.38
N MET A 177 -0.49 3.30 10.24
CA MET A 177 -0.06 2.58 11.43
C MET A 177 -1.24 2.32 12.36
N PHE A 178 -2.08 3.32 12.63
CA PHE A 178 -3.25 3.15 13.51
C PHE A 178 -4.28 2.15 12.96
N VAL A 179 -4.57 2.18 11.66
CA VAL A 179 -5.54 1.27 11.03
C VAL A 179 -4.96 -0.13 10.82
N GLY A 180 -3.65 -0.24 10.54
CA GLY A 180 -2.97 -1.51 10.27
C GLY A 180 -2.46 -2.23 11.51
N THR A 181 -2.37 -1.56 12.67
CA THR A 181 -1.91 -2.18 13.91
C THR A 181 -3.10 -2.65 14.74
N PRO A 182 -3.26 -3.96 14.95
CA PRO A 182 -4.34 -4.46 15.78
C PRO A 182 -4.09 -4.10 17.26
N SER A 183 -5.15 -3.79 18.00
CA SER A 183 -5.08 -3.55 19.43
C SER A 183 -5.02 -4.87 20.22
N MET A 184 -4.60 -4.82 21.49
CA MET A 184 -4.65 -5.99 22.37
C MET A 184 -6.07 -6.58 22.48
N ASP A 185 -7.10 -5.75 22.50
CA ASP A 185 -8.51 -6.20 22.56
C ASP A 185 -8.91 -6.89 21.26
N GLN A 186 -8.54 -6.32 20.10
CA GLN A 186 -8.79 -6.94 18.79
C GLN A 186 -8.10 -8.30 18.68
N LEU A 187 -6.82 -8.40 19.05
CA LEU A 187 -6.08 -9.66 19.04
C LEU A 187 -6.61 -10.68 20.04
N SER A 188 -7.10 -10.23 21.21
CA SER A 188 -7.67 -11.13 22.21
C SER A 188 -8.99 -11.76 21.72
N ARG A 189 -9.79 -11.02 20.94
CA ARG A 189 -11.06 -11.48 20.37
C ARG A 189 -10.93 -12.26 19.07
N ALA A 190 -9.86 -12.01 18.30
CA ALA A 190 -9.56 -12.76 17.09
C ALA A 190 -9.36 -14.25 17.39
N THR A 191 -9.50 -15.12 16.41
CA THR A 191 -9.18 -16.55 16.56
C THR A 191 -7.67 -16.74 16.76
N VAL A 192 -7.25 -17.91 17.30
CA VAL A 192 -5.81 -18.25 17.36
C VAL A 192 -5.21 -18.28 15.95
N ASP A 193 -5.95 -18.82 14.98
CA ASP A 193 -5.50 -18.89 13.60
C ASP A 193 -5.25 -17.50 13.04
N GLU A 194 -6.18 -16.55 13.16
CA GLU A 194 -5.99 -15.17 12.67
C GLU A 194 -4.74 -14.50 13.24
N ASN A 195 -4.49 -14.63 14.56
CA ASN A 195 -3.28 -14.10 15.17
C ASN A 195 -2.02 -14.76 14.63
N LEU A 196 -2.02 -16.08 14.47
CA LEU A 196 -0.90 -16.83 13.91
C LEU A 196 -0.66 -16.49 12.44
N GLN A 197 -1.71 -16.36 11.63
CA GLN A 197 -1.61 -15.89 10.25
C GLN A 197 -1.01 -14.49 10.21
N PHE A 198 -1.36 -13.61 11.15
CA PHE A 198 -0.78 -12.27 11.24
C PHE A 198 0.74 -12.30 11.50
N VAL A 199 1.22 -13.19 12.38
CA VAL A 199 2.67 -13.38 12.63
C VAL A 199 3.44 -13.71 11.35
N ARG A 200 2.83 -14.44 10.40
CA ARG A 200 3.49 -14.75 9.12
C ARG A 200 3.86 -13.49 8.34
N TYR A 201 3.03 -12.44 8.38
CA TYR A 201 3.29 -11.16 7.71
C TYR A 201 4.35 -10.32 8.39
N LEU A 202 4.69 -10.66 9.64
CA LEU A 202 5.74 -9.98 10.38
C LEU A 202 7.13 -10.56 10.09
N VAL A 203 7.26 -11.70 9.43
CA VAL A 203 8.60 -12.24 9.13
C VAL A 203 9.34 -11.33 8.18
N ASP A 204 10.48 -10.81 8.62
CA ASP A 204 11.45 -10.16 7.75
C ASP A 204 12.33 -11.25 7.10
N PRO A 205 12.22 -11.46 5.78
CA PRO A 205 12.94 -12.54 5.12
C PRO A 205 14.46 -12.39 5.18
N ARG A 206 14.99 -11.17 5.35
CA ARG A 206 16.43 -10.90 5.52
C ARG A 206 16.90 -11.33 6.91
N LYS A 207 16.10 -11.05 7.95
CA LYS A 207 16.43 -11.53 9.31
C LYS A 207 16.28 -13.05 9.45
N ALA A 208 15.40 -13.65 8.64
CA ALA A 208 15.13 -15.08 8.62
C ALA A 208 16.07 -15.89 7.71
N GLU A 209 16.92 -15.23 6.93
CA GLU A 209 17.81 -15.88 5.97
C GLU A 209 18.70 -16.94 6.64
N GLY A 210 18.74 -18.14 6.07
CA GLY A 210 19.49 -19.29 6.59
C GLY A 210 18.96 -19.88 7.90
N LYS A 211 17.95 -19.28 8.55
CA LYS A 211 17.42 -19.77 9.83
C LYS A 211 16.38 -20.86 9.64
N ARG A 212 16.36 -21.81 10.57
CA ARG A 212 15.35 -22.87 10.65
C ARG A 212 14.89 -23.04 12.08
N LEU A 213 13.58 -23.15 12.25
CA LEU A 213 12.94 -23.36 13.55
C LEU A 213 11.69 -24.21 13.33
N ALA A 214 11.44 -25.18 14.19
CA ALA A 214 10.24 -25.99 14.17
C ALA A 214 9.80 -26.33 15.59
N PHE A 215 8.56 -26.02 15.93
CA PHE A 215 7.97 -26.30 17.22
C PHE A 215 6.45 -26.40 17.10
N THR A 216 5.80 -26.84 18.17
CA THR A 216 4.34 -26.84 18.25
C THR A 216 3.86 -25.84 19.29
N ILE A 217 2.67 -25.32 19.10
CA ILE A 217 2.00 -24.46 20.07
C ILE A 217 0.58 -24.95 20.31
N THR A 218 0.11 -24.70 21.51
CA THR A 218 -1.30 -24.71 21.92
C THR A 218 -1.61 -23.32 22.43
N ALA A 219 -2.84 -22.86 22.23
CA ALA A 219 -3.27 -21.58 22.75
C ALA A 219 -4.58 -21.75 23.50
N GLU A 220 -4.70 -21.07 24.64
CA GLU A 220 -5.88 -21.07 25.49
C GLU A 220 -7.17 -20.85 24.68
N GLY A 221 -8.15 -21.73 24.88
CA GLY A 221 -9.44 -21.68 24.19
C GLY A 221 -9.44 -22.27 22.78
N ASP A 222 -8.32 -22.76 22.25
CA ASP A 222 -8.27 -23.50 20.98
C ASP A 222 -7.82 -24.96 21.22
N PRO A 223 -8.65 -25.96 20.87
CA PRO A 223 -8.31 -27.36 21.07
C PRO A 223 -7.20 -27.87 20.13
N ARG A 224 -6.84 -27.12 19.08
CA ARG A 224 -5.87 -27.55 18.08
C ARG A 224 -4.44 -27.32 18.54
N ILE A 225 -3.57 -28.27 18.20
CA ILE A 225 -2.13 -28.09 18.28
C ILE A 225 -1.67 -27.57 16.92
N ARG A 226 -0.92 -26.47 16.91
CA ARG A 226 -0.39 -25.86 15.68
C ARG A 226 1.10 -26.11 15.57
N ARG A 227 1.56 -26.63 14.43
CA ARG A 227 2.98 -26.71 14.09
C ARG A 227 3.40 -25.41 13.42
N VAL A 228 4.45 -24.79 13.95
CA VAL A 228 5.04 -23.55 13.46
C VAL A 228 6.45 -23.86 12.95
N GLU A 229 6.69 -23.57 11.68
CA GLU A 229 7.97 -23.84 11.02
C GLU A 229 8.48 -22.61 10.29
N LEU A 230 9.63 -22.09 10.72
CA LEU A 230 10.40 -21.14 9.95
C LEU A 230 11.35 -21.92 9.01
N ARG A 231 11.14 -21.78 7.71
CA ARG A 231 12.02 -22.35 6.68
C ARG A 231 11.98 -21.49 5.43
N ASN A 232 13.12 -21.36 4.75
CA ASN A 232 13.27 -20.57 3.53
C ASN A 232 12.71 -19.14 3.70
N SER A 233 12.99 -18.52 4.85
CA SER A 233 12.49 -17.19 5.20
C SER A 233 10.95 -17.05 5.24
N VAL A 234 10.22 -18.17 5.34
CA VAL A 234 8.75 -18.22 5.43
C VAL A 234 8.34 -18.91 6.72
N LEU A 235 7.30 -18.38 7.37
CA LEU A 235 6.62 -19.05 8.47
C LEU A 235 5.45 -19.88 7.94
N VAL A 236 5.57 -21.19 8.08
CA VAL A 236 4.52 -22.17 7.75
C VAL A 236 3.81 -22.56 9.03
N ILE A 237 2.47 -22.50 9.01
CA ILE A 237 1.63 -22.84 10.14
C ILE A 237 0.64 -23.90 9.67
N SER A 238 0.61 -25.03 10.36
CA SER A 238 -0.25 -26.17 10.06
C SER A 238 -0.83 -26.78 11.33
N ASP A 239 -1.86 -27.61 11.22
CA ASP A 239 -2.34 -28.40 12.35
C ASP A 239 -1.40 -29.59 12.62
N ALA A 240 -1.31 -30.00 13.88
CA ALA A 240 -0.53 -31.15 14.32
C ALA A 240 -1.37 -32.08 15.19
N GLY A 241 -1.18 -33.40 15.05
CA GLY A 241 -1.91 -34.39 15.85
C GLY A 241 -1.37 -34.58 17.28
N ALA A 242 -0.16 -34.08 17.57
CA ALA A 242 0.48 -34.21 18.89
C ALA A 242 1.50 -33.09 19.13
N LYS A 243 1.86 -32.87 20.40
CA LYS A 243 2.93 -31.95 20.80
C LYS A 243 4.29 -32.49 20.33
N ALA A 244 5.09 -31.65 19.69
CA ALA A 244 6.48 -31.96 19.33
C ALA A 244 7.40 -31.84 20.58
N PRO A 245 8.67 -32.32 20.52
CA PRO A 245 9.62 -32.19 21.62
C PRO A 245 9.82 -30.73 22.07
N VAL A 246 9.79 -29.80 21.12
CA VAL A 246 9.71 -28.36 21.40
C VAL A 246 8.25 -27.94 21.27
N HIS A 247 7.65 -27.60 22.41
CA HIS A 247 6.26 -27.21 22.52
C HIS A 247 6.08 -26.00 23.42
N VAL A 248 5.14 -25.12 23.08
CA VAL A 248 4.81 -23.94 23.88
C VAL A 248 3.30 -23.80 24.08
N ASP A 249 2.86 -23.81 25.32
CA ASP A 249 1.49 -23.47 25.69
C ASP A 249 1.40 -21.94 25.88
N LEU A 250 0.46 -21.29 25.20
CA LEU A 250 0.26 -19.84 25.23
C LEU A 250 -1.14 -19.48 25.75
N THR A 251 -1.23 -18.46 26.59
CA THR A 251 -2.51 -17.78 26.83
C THR A 251 -2.92 -16.94 25.62
N ARG A 252 -4.20 -16.56 25.56
CA ARG A 252 -4.69 -15.59 24.55
C ARG A 252 -3.90 -14.28 24.58
N ARG A 253 -3.53 -13.85 25.78
CA ARG A 253 -2.77 -12.64 26.03
C ARG A 253 -1.34 -12.74 25.52
N GLU A 254 -0.64 -13.84 25.82
CA GLU A 254 0.75 -14.04 25.37
C GLU A 254 0.87 -14.13 23.85
N LEU A 255 -0.12 -14.74 23.17
CA LEU A 255 -0.17 -14.75 21.72
C LEU A 255 -0.37 -13.34 21.13
N ALA A 256 -1.24 -12.52 21.75
CA ALA A 256 -1.43 -11.13 21.34
C ALA A 256 -0.16 -10.28 21.62
N GLU A 257 0.50 -10.51 22.75
CA GLU A 257 1.76 -9.88 23.13
C GLU A 257 2.89 -10.25 22.14
N LEU A 258 2.97 -11.49 21.67
CA LEU A 258 3.86 -11.92 20.59
C LEU A 258 3.58 -11.15 19.30
N VAL A 259 2.33 -10.98 18.88
CA VAL A 259 2.02 -10.18 17.67
C VAL A 259 2.52 -8.75 17.81
N LEU A 260 2.28 -8.11 18.96
CA LEU A 260 2.64 -6.71 19.19
C LEU A 260 4.11 -6.48 19.58
N GLY A 261 4.87 -7.53 19.89
CA GLY A 261 6.24 -7.42 20.41
C GLY A 261 6.29 -6.77 21.79
N LYS A 262 5.26 -6.98 22.62
CA LYS A 262 5.18 -6.50 24.01
C LYS A 262 5.36 -7.68 24.96
N GLY A 263 5.93 -7.47 26.14
CA GLY A 263 5.85 -8.45 27.23
C GLY A 263 6.77 -9.67 27.18
N LEU A 264 7.67 -9.79 26.21
CA LEU A 264 8.79 -10.74 26.29
C LEU A 264 9.78 -10.28 27.39
N PRO A 265 10.14 -11.14 28.35
CA PRO A 265 10.67 -12.47 28.08
C PRO A 265 9.63 -13.55 28.35
N LEU A 266 9.20 -14.22 27.27
CA LEU A 266 8.28 -15.37 27.36
C LEU A 266 8.91 -16.42 28.26
N LYS A 267 8.20 -16.83 29.31
CA LYS A 267 8.60 -17.97 30.12
C LYS A 267 8.79 -19.19 29.19
N GLY A 268 10.02 -19.70 29.12
CA GLY A 268 10.26 -21.13 28.92
C GLY A 268 10.42 -21.69 27.52
N SER A 269 10.57 -20.91 26.43
CA SER A 269 11.06 -21.52 25.17
C SER A 269 12.00 -20.63 24.36
N ASP A 270 13.21 -21.14 24.11
CA ASP A 270 14.15 -20.59 23.14
C ASP A 270 13.51 -20.43 21.74
N ALA A 271 12.52 -21.26 21.42
CA ALA A 271 11.84 -21.24 20.13
C ALA A 271 11.12 -19.91 19.85
N LEU A 272 10.33 -19.40 20.80
CA LEU A 272 9.63 -18.13 20.58
C LEU A 272 10.57 -16.93 20.58
N ALA A 273 11.66 -16.98 21.34
CA ALA A 273 12.71 -15.96 21.29
C ALA A 273 13.43 -15.96 19.92
N GLN A 274 13.74 -17.14 19.38
CA GLN A 274 14.33 -17.26 18.04
C GLN A 274 13.38 -16.80 16.93
N LEU A 275 12.08 -17.10 17.06
CA LEU A 275 11.06 -16.58 16.15
C LEU A 275 10.99 -15.05 16.24
N ASP A 276 10.94 -14.49 17.45
CA ASP A 276 10.82 -13.04 17.65
C ASP A 276 11.94 -12.24 16.98
N GLN A 277 13.17 -12.77 16.97
CA GLN A 277 14.32 -12.16 16.30
C GLN A 277 14.15 -11.98 14.79
N VAL A 278 13.28 -12.75 14.15
CA VAL A 278 13.02 -12.65 12.70
C VAL A 278 11.78 -11.82 12.36
N LEU A 279 11.04 -11.36 13.37
CA LEU A 279 9.85 -10.54 13.15
C LEU A 279 10.23 -9.05 13.02
N ASP A 280 9.60 -8.35 12.09
CA ASP A 280 9.64 -6.90 11.95
C ASP A 280 8.28 -6.29 12.31
N ARG A 281 8.31 -5.47 13.35
CA ARG A 281 7.16 -4.71 13.87
C ARG A 281 7.39 -3.21 13.73
N SER A 282 8.40 -2.80 12.96
CA SER A 282 8.70 -1.38 12.72
C SER A 282 7.50 -0.61 12.17
N GLN A 283 6.61 -1.29 11.43
CA GLN A 283 5.38 -0.74 10.88
C GLN A 283 4.20 -0.69 11.87
N LEU A 284 4.31 -1.38 13.01
CA LEU A 284 3.27 -1.44 14.05
C LEU A 284 3.51 -0.43 15.19
N MET A 285 4.73 0.08 15.33
CA MET A 285 5.10 0.99 16.40
C MET A 285 5.17 2.43 15.90
N PRO A 286 4.67 3.41 16.66
CA PRO A 286 4.86 4.82 16.30
C PRO A 286 6.36 5.11 16.25
N PRO A 287 6.86 5.76 15.18
CA PRO A 287 8.26 6.16 15.14
C PRO A 287 8.52 7.10 16.32
N ALA A 288 9.38 6.70 17.25
CA ALA A 288 10.01 7.65 18.17
C ALA A 288 10.65 8.72 17.28
N ALA A 289 10.19 9.98 17.43
CA ALA A 289 10.50 11.15 16.61
C ALA A 289 11.87 11.06 15.91
N SER A 290 11.87 10.39 14.77
CA SER A 290 12.98 10.27 13.84
C SER A 290 12.28 10.13 12.51
N ALA A 291 12.70 10.97 11.56
CA ALA A 291 12.15 10.98 10.22
C ALA A 291 12.02 9.53 9.72
N PRO A 292 10.98 9.18 8.93
CA PRO A 292 11.05 7.94 8.19
C PRO A 292 12.40 7.99 7.47
N LYS A 293 13.31 7.08 7.84
CA LYS A 293 14.43 6.75 6.97
C LYS A 293 13.70 6.29 5.72
N ALA A 294 13.61 7.17 4.72
CA ALA A 294 13.15 6.82 3.38
C ALA A 294 13.74 5.45 3.13
N PHE A 295 12.90 4.41 2.97
CA PHE A 295 13.31 3.00 2.87
C PHE A 295 14.74 2.97 2.38
N GLU A 296 15.69 2.87 3.30
CA GLU A 296 17.07 2.87 2.90
C GLU A 296 17.15 1.49 2.28
N ILE A 297 17.14 1.44 0.94
CA ILE A 297 17.71 0.35 0.17
C ILE A 297 19.21 0.40 0.50
N LYS A 298 19.55 0.13 1.77
CA LYS A 298 20.91 -0.02 2.25
C LYS A 298 21.25 -1.46 1.99
N GLY A 299 22.29 -1.59 1.19
CA GLY A 299 22.56 -2.75 0.38
C GLY A 299 22.17 -2.39 -1.04
N LYS A 300 23.15 -1.96 -1.85
CA LYS A 300 23.20 -2.47 -3.22
C LYS A 300 22.97 -3.97 -3.08
N GLN A 301 21.79 -4.46 -3.44
CA GLN A 301 21.61 -5.88 -3.60
C GLN A 301 22.48 -6.23 -4.80
N THR A 302 23.70 -6.69 -4.54
CA THR A 302 24.40 -7.53 -5.49
C THR A 302 23.66 -8.86 -5.44
N TYR A 303 22.55 -8.94 -6.19
CA TYR A 303 22.18 -10.23 -6.75
C TYR A 303 23.36 -10.65 -7.64
N SER A 304 23.67 -11.94 -7.66
CA SER A 304 24.58 -12.47 -8.67
C SER A 304 24.11 -11.96 -10.03
N ASP A 305 25.01 -11.36 -10.83
CA ASP A 305 24.72 -10.72 -12.12
C ASP A 305 24.04 -11.68 -13.14
N ASP A 306 23.86 -12.95 -12.78
CA ASP A 306 23.24 -14.00 -13.58
C ASP A 306 21.74 -14.22 -13.32
N LEU A 307 21.12 -13.49 -12.40
CA LEU A 307 19.67 -13.55 -12.18
C LEU A 307 19.01 -12.31 -12.78
N GLU A 308 18.48 -12.46 -13.99
CA GLU A 308 17.54 -11.49 -14.56
C GLU A 308 16.38 -11.28 -13.57
N HIS A 309 16.31 -10.08 -13.00
CA HIS A 309 15.15 -9.53 -12.32
C HIS A 309 14.77 -8.24 -13.03
#